data_AF-A0A1L3SVS0-F1
#
_entry.id   AF-A0A1L3SVS0-F1
#
_cell.length_a   1.000
_cell.length_b   1.000
_cell.length_c   1.000
_cell.angle_alpha   90.00
_cell.angle_beta   90.00
_cell.angle_gamma   90.00
#
_symmetry.space_group_name_H-M   'P 1'
#
loop_
_entity.id
_entity.type
_entity.pdbx_description
1 polymer ?
#
loop_
_entity_poly.entity_id
_entity_poly.type
_entity_poly.pdbx_seq_one_letter_code
_entity_poly.pdbx_strand_id
1 'polypeptide(L)' 'MALDYPQPYQLTFDDAVDIWLRHWAGEYQHHIAGSFRVNPGRVNDVLKGRKHAGSEQVAASKRRAA' A
#
# COMPACT_ATOMS: atom_id res chain seq x y z
N MET A 1 -11.43 -28.11 17.69
CA MET A 1 -12.02 -27.48 16.50
C MET A 1 -11.27 -26.17 16.27
N ALA A 2 -10.43 -26.07 15.24
CA ALA A 2 -9.75 -24.82 14.93
C ALA A 2 -10.77 -23.86 14.30
N LEU A 3 -10.86 -22.63 14.82
CA LEU A 3 -11.69 -21.59 14.23
C LEU A 3 -11.03 -21.16 12.92
N ASP A 4 -11.72 -21.37 11.80
CA ASP A 4 -11.28 -20.95 10.48
C ASP A 4 -11.51 -19.44 10.34
N TYR A 5 -10.59 -18.65 10.90
CA TYR A 5 -10.62 -17.20 10.76
C TYR A 5 -10.03 -16.81 9.41
N PRO A 6 -10.75 -16.01 8.60
CA PRO A 6 -10.21 -15.51 7.35
C PRO A 6 -8.94 -14.72 7.64
N GLN A 7 -7.86 -15.08 6.94
CA GLN A 7 -6.59 -14.41 7.10
C GLN A 7 -6.74 -12.94 6.68
N PRO A 8 -6.15 -11.99 7.43
CA PRO A 8 -6.20 -10.59 7.08
C PRO A 8 -5.48 -10.37 5.75
N TYR A 9 -6.10 -9.53 4.89
CA TYR A 9 -5.53 -9.15 3.60
C TYR A 9 -4.08 -8.67 3.74
N GLN A 10 -3.20 -9.20 2.92
CA GLN A 10 -1.80 -8.78 2.83
C GLN A 10 -1.65 -7.91 1.59
N LEU A 11 -1.10 -6.71 1.76
CA LEU A 11 -0.77 -5.84 0.63
C LEU A 11 0.14 -6.56 -0.36
N THR A 12 -0.16 -6.40 -1.64
CA THR A 12 0.66 -6.88 -2.75
C THR A 12 1.69 -5.83 -3.17
N PHE A 13 2.59 -6.20 -4.08
CA PHE A 13 3.51 -5.22 -4.68
C PHE A 13 2.75 -4.16 -5.48
N ASP A 14 1.70 -4.54 -6.21
CA ASP A 14 0.88 -3.59 -6.97
C ASP A 14 0.08 -2.66 -6.06
N ASP A 15 -0.43 -3.14 -4.93
CA ASP A 15 -1.04 -2.27 -3.92
C ASP A 15 -0.04 -1.25 -3.40
N ALA A 16 1.21 -1.66 -3.18
CA ALA A 16 2.26 -0.75 -2.74
C ALA A 16 2.56 0.35 -3.78
N VAL A 17 2.53 0.01 -5.07
CA VAL A 17 2.65 1.00 -6.16
C VAL A 17 1.47 1.98 -6.13
N ASP A 18 0.24 1.49 -5.95
CA ASP A 18 -0.95 2.35 -5.85
C ASP A 18 -0.91 3.26 -4.61
N ILE A 19 -0.47 2.73 -3.47
CA ILE A 19 -0.25 3.49 -2.23
C ILE A 19 0.67 4.69 -2.48
N TRP A 20 1.80 4.51 -3.18
CA TRP A 20 2.70 5.61 -3.52
C TRP A 20 2.03 6.67 -4.40
N LEU A 21 1.31 6.24 -5.44
CA LEU A 21 0.60 7.14 -6.35
C LEU A 21 -0.44 7.98 -5.62
N ARG A 22 -1.27 7.36 -4.78
CA ARG A 22 -2.32 8.03 -3.99
C ARG A 22 -1.75 8.97 -2.93
N HIS A 23 -0.70 8.53 -2.23
CA HIS A 23 -0.02 9.38 -1.25
C HIS A 23 0.57 10.63 -1.91
N TRP A 24 1.22 10.49 -3.06
CA TRP A 24 1.74 11.63 -3.82
C TRP A 24 0.67 12.51 -4.47
N ALA A 25 -0.53 11.98 -4.69
CA ALA A 25 -1.71 12.76 -5.08
C ALA A 25 -2.33 13.52 -3.90
N GLY A 26 -1.78 13.38 -2.68
CA GLY A 26 -2.20 14.13 -1.49
C GLY A 26 -3.19 13.38 -0.58
N GLU A 27 -3.46 12.11 -0.83
CA GLU A 27 -4.39 11.35 0.00
C GLU A 27 -3.76 10.92 1.33
N TYR A 28 -4.50 11.09 2.43
CA TYR A 28 -4.04 10.69 3.77
C TYR A 28 -3.92 9.17 3.91
N GLN A 29 -2.90 8.71 4.63
CA GLN A 29 -2.62 7.27 4.83
C GLN A 29 -3.81 6.47 5.38
N HIS A 30 -4.65 7.07 6.23
CA HIS A 30 -5.82 6.39 6.79
C HIS A 30 -6.95 6.19 5.77
N HIS A 31 -7.12 7.09 4.81
CA HIS A 31 -8.05 6.92 3.68
C HIS A 31 -7.56 5.83 2.72
N ILE A 32 -6.26 5.86 2.39
CA ILE A 32 -5.61 4.84 1.56
C ILE A 32 -5.78 3.46 2.24
N ALA A 33 -5.46 3.36 3.53
CA ALA A 33 -5.57 2.12 4.30
C ALA A 33 -7.02 1.57 4.33
N GLY A 34 -8.01 2.46 4.43
CA GLY A 34 -9.43 2.10 4.37
C GLY A 34 -9.81 1.40 3.07
N SER A 35 -9.21 1.79 1.94
CA SER A 35 -9.48 1.17 0.61
C SER A 35 -9.00 -0.27 0.53
N PHE A 36 -7.89 -0.59 1.20
CA PHE A 36 -7.32 -1.95 1.25
C PHE A 36 -7.79 -2.76 2.46
N ARG A 37 -8.63 -2.18 3.33
CA ARG A 37 -9.07 -2.78 4.61
C ARG A 37 -7.89 -3.22 5.48
N VAL A 38 -6.83 -2.42 5.50
CA VAL A 38 -5.63 -2.65 6.33
C VAL A 38 -5.47 -1.56 7.37
N ASN A 39 -4.62 -1.80 8.36
CA ASN A 39 -4.24 -0.77 9.33
C ASN A 39 -3.34 0.29 8.66
N PRO A 40 -3.45 1.59 9.03
CA PRO A 40 -2.59 2.65 8.52
C PRO A 40 -1.08 2.37 8.68
N GLY A 41 -0.69 1.61 9.70
CA GLY A 41 0.70 1.15 9.87
C GLY A 41 1.23 0.32 8.70
N ARG A 42 0.38 -0.45 8.01
CA ARG A 42 0.77 -1.23 6.81
C ARG A 42 1.10 -0.31 5.64
N VAL A 43 0.31 0.74 5.46
CA VAL A 43 0.59 1.81 4.50
C VAL A 43 1.88 2.54 4.87
N ASN A 44 2.10 2.82 6.16
CA ASN A 44 3.33 3.46 6.65
C ASN A 44 4.58 2.62 6.36
N ASP A 45 4.50 1.28 6.51
CA ASP A 45 5.60 0.38 6.21
C ASP A 45 5.97 0.39 4.71
N VAL A 46 4.99 0.51 3.81
CA VAL A 46 5.22 0.72 2.37
C VAL A 46 5.91 2.07 2.13
N LEU A 47 5.36 3.15 2.67
CA LEU A 47 5.87 4.52 2.46
C LEU A 47 7.24 4.77 3.10
N LYS A 48 7.66 3.91 4.05
CA LYS A 48 9.03 3.91 4.61
C LYS A 48 9.97 2.93 3.89
N GLY A 49 9.51 2.27 2.83
CA GLY A 49 10.29 1.28 2.08
C GLY A 49 10.62 0.01 2.87
N ARG A 50 9.97 -0.24 4.01
CA ARG A 50 10.19 -1.44 4.84
C ARG A 50 9.54 -2.68 4.25
N LYS A 51 8.48 -2.48 3.46
CA LYS A 51 7.80 -3.53 2.68
C LYS A 51 7.71 -3.12 1.22
N HIS A 52 7.68 -4.13 0.34
CA HIS A 52 7.54 -3.96 -1.11
C HIS A 52 8.61 -3.02 -1.69
N ALA A 53 9.88 -3.29 -1.37
CA ALA A 53 11.02 -2.56 -1.90
C ALA A 53 10.96 -2.52 -3.44
N GLY A 54 11.20 -1.35 -4.04
CA GLY A 54 11.07 -1.13 -5.48
C GLY A 54 9.72 -0.52 -5.92
N SER A 55 8.67 -0.61 -5.09
CA SER A 55 7.34 -0.08 -5.44
C SER A 55 7.33 1.43 -5.66
N GLU A 56 8.15 2.19 -4.91
CA GLU A 56 8.30 3.63 -5.07
C GLU A 56 8.84 4.00 -6.46
N GLN A 57 9.88 3.29 -6.91
CA GLN A 57 10.52 3.52 -8.20
C GLN A 57 9.57 3.19 -9.37
N VAL A 58 8.78 2.12 -9.22
CA VAL A 58 7.75 1.75 -10.21
C VAL A 58 6.65 2.81 -10.23
N ALA A 59 6.16 3.26 -9.07
CA ALA A 59 5.19 4.35 -8.99
C ALA A 59 5.71 5.64 -9.62
N ALA A 60 6.97 6.00 -9.36
CA ALA A 60 7.62 7.17 -9.94
C ALA A 60 7.70 7.07 -11.47
N SER A 61 8.03 5.89 -11.99
CA SER A 61 8.07 5.61 -13.44
C SER A 61 6.67 5.74 -14.07
N LYS A 62 5.64 5.18 -13.44
CA LYS A 62 4.24 5.29 -13.91
C LYS A 62 3.78 6.76 -13.94
N ARG A 63 4.08 7.54 -12.90
CA ARG A 63 3.70 8.95 -12.81
C ARG A 63 4.38 9.83 -13.87
N ARG A 64 5.59 9.48 -14.32
CA ARG A 64 6.30 10.22 -15.39
C ARG A 64 5.78 9.91 -16.79
N ALA A 65 5.13 8.76 -16.98
CA ALA A 65 4.59 8.33 -18.26
C ALA A 65 3.15 8.84 -18.51
N ALA A 66 2.52 9.44 -17.50
CA ALA A 66 1.19 10.05 -17.56
C ALA A 66 1.29 11.56 -17.77
#